data_AF-F3C2S9-F1
#
_entry.id   AF-F3C2S9-F1
#
_cell.length_a   1.000
_cell.length_b   1.000
_cell.length_c   1.000
_cell.angle_alpha   90.00
_cell.angle_beta   90.00
_cell.angle_gamma   90.00
#
_symmetry.space_group_name_H-M   'P 1'
#
loop_
_entity.id
_entity.type
_entity.pdbx_description
1 polymer ?
#
loop_
_entity_poly.entity_id
_entity_poly.type
_entity_poly.pdbx_seq_one_letter_code
_entity_poly.pdbx_strand_id
1 'polypeptide(L)'
;MKKPILTLGRVVLTLLVVTLAAVVVWRMVMYYMYAPWTRDGHIRADIVQIAPDVSGLIQKVDVTDNQPVHKGQVLFTIDQDRFRLALRQAQATVAERQETWEQARRENKRNRGLGNLVAREQLEESQSREARALSALGESKVAVDAAQLNLDRSVIRSPVDGYLNDRAPRDHEFVTAGRPVLSVVDAASFHIDGYFEETKLDGIHVGQGVDIRVIGDNARLTGHVVSLVAGIEDRERSSGSNLLPNVNPA
;
A
#
# COMPACT_ATOMS: atom_id res chain seq x y z
N MET A 1 68.56 -55.39 11.41
CA MET A 1 67.09 -55.26 11.58
C MET A 1 66.73 -53.78 11.68
N LYS A 2 66.49 -53.12 10.55
CA LYS A 2 66.25 -51.66 10.47
C LYS A 2 64.75 -51.42 10.45
N LYS A 3 64.22 -50.72 11.47
CA LYS A 3 62.79 -50.55 11.80
C LYS A 3 62.01 -49.86 10.64
N PRO A 4 61.34 -50.59 9.73
CA PRO A 4 60.60 -49.98 8.62
C PRO A 4 59.27 -49.37 9.08
N ILE A 5 58.81 -49.76 10.28
CA ILE A 5 57.59 -49.28 10.94
C ILE A 5 57.68 -47.79 11.30
N LEU A 6 58.85 -47.27 11.66
CA LEU A 6 59.03 -45.85 12.01
C LEU A 6 59.06 -44.94 10.78
N THR A 7 59.60 -45.42 9.66
CA THR A 7 59.57 -44.69 8.38
C THR A 7 58.20 -44.74 7.74
N LEU A 8 57.51 -45.89 7.81
CA LEU A 8 56.13 -46.03 7.34
C LEU A 8 55.17 -45.14 8.14
N GLY A 9 55.33 -45.07 9.47
CA GLY A 9 54.57 -44.16 10.31
C GLY A 9 54.78 -42.68 9.97
N ARG A 10 56.01 -42.27 9.62
CA ARG A 10 56.29 -40.91 9.15
C ARG A 10 55.65 -40.60 7.80
N VAL A 11 55.70 -41.54 6.86
CA VAL A 11 55.07 -41.37 5.53
C VAL A 11 53.55 -41.26 5.67
N VAL A 12 52.93 -42.15 6.46
CA VAL A 12 51.48 -42.10 6.73
C VAL A 12 51.10 -40.78 7.43
N LEU A 13 51.88 -40.32 8.41
CA LEU A 13 51.64 -39.05 9.07
C LEU A 13 51.75 -37.85 8.10
N THR A 14 52.76 -37.82 7.24
CA THR A 14 52.89 -36.75 6.23
C THR A 14 51.74 -36.78 5.22
N LEU A 15 51.29 -37.97 4.80
CA LEU A 15 50.16 -38.12 3.88
C LEU A 15 48.86 -37.64 4.53
N LEU A 16 48.66 -37.95 5.82
CA LEU A 16 47.50 -37.52 6.59
C LEU A 16 47.48 -36.00 6.82
N VAL A 17 48.65 -35.39 7.06
CA VAL A 17 48.77 -33.93 7.16
C VAL A 17 48.51 -33.26 5.80
N VAL A 18 49.03 -33.81 4.70
CA VAL A 18 48.80 -33.28 3.35
C VAL A 18 47.34 -33.42 2.93
N THR A 19 46.68 -34.55 3.23
CA THR A 19 45.25 -34.72 2.94
C THR A 19 44.40 -33.79 3.81
N LEU A 20 44.72 -33.62 5.09
CA LEU A 20 44.04 -32.65 5.96
C LEU A 20 44.20 -31.22 5.43
N ALA A 21 45.42 -30.82 5.05
CA ALA A 21 45.69 -29.52 4.46
C ALA A 21 44.93 -29.31 3.15
N ALA A 22 44.88 -30.34 2.28
CA ALA A 22 44.11 -30.29 1.04
C ALA A 22 42.60 -30.15 1.31
N VAL A 23 42.06 -30.85 2.32
CA VAL A 23 40.66 -30.72 2.74
C VAL A 23 40.37 -29.33 3.29
N VAL A 24 41.26 -28.75 4.09
CA VAL A 24 41.10 -27.38 4.63
C VAL A 24 41.14 -26.35 3.52
N VAL A 25 42.10 -26.43 2.60
CA VAL A 25 42.19 -25.53 1.44
C VAL A 25 40.97 -25.68 0.56
N TRP A 26 40.52 -26.91 0.29
CA TRP A 26 39.30 -27.15 -0.48
C TRP A 26 38.06 -26.57 0.22
N ARG A 27 37.89 -26.79 1.52
CA ARG A 27 36.80 -26.18 2.32
C ARG A 27 36.85 -24.66 2.30
N MET A 28 38.03 -24.07 2.39
CA MET A 28 38.21 -22.62 2.38
C MET A 28 37.89 -22.03 1.01
N VAL A 29 38.34 -22.67 -0.08
CA VAL A 29 38.00 -22.26 -1.45
C VAL A 29 36.51 -22.41 -1.69
N MET A 30 35.89 -23.52 -1.27
CA MET A 30 34.45 -23.72 -1.38
C MET A 30 33.68 -22.65 -0.59
N TYR A 31 34.11 -22.33 0.63
CA TYR A 31 33.49 -21.26 1.41
C TYR A 31 33.66 -19.90 0.72
N TYR A 32 34.84 -19.57 0.20
CA TYR A 32 35.09 -18.27 -0.40
C TYR A 32 34.40 -18.10 -1.76
N MET A 33 34.26 -19.17 -2.55
CA MET A 33 33.58 -19.16 -3.84
C MET A 33 32.05 -19.24 -3.73
N TYR A 34 31.53 -19.99 -2.75
CA TYR A 34 30.11 -20.33 -2.69
C TYR A 34 29.37 -19.79 -1.46
N ALA A 35 30.04 -19.15 -0.49
CA ALA A 35 29.32 -18.45 0.58
C ALA A 35 28.49 -17.31 -0.05
N PRO A 36 27.16 -17.31 0.13
CA PRO A 36 26.30 -16.30 -0.45
C PRO A 36 26.49 -14.99 0.31
N TRP A 37 27.33 -14.11 -0.22
CA TRP A 37 27.44 -12.73 0.21
C TRP A 37 27.36 -11.82 -1.01
N THR A 38 26.76 -10.65 -0.82
CA THR A 38 26.73 -9.59 -1.82
C THR A 38 27.04 -8.26 -1.16
N ARG A 39 27.71 -7.38 -1.90
CA ARG A 39 27.89 -5.97 -1.52
C ARG A 39 26.78 -5.10 -2.10
N ASP A 40 26.07 -5.62 -3.09
CA ASP A 40 25.02 -4.92 -3.83
C ASP A 40 23.66 -5.14 -3.15
N GLY A 41 23.52 -4.50 -1.99
CA GLY A 41 22.31 -4.53 -1.19
C GLY A 41 21.73 -3.12 -1.08
N HIS A 42 20.46 -2.96 -1.42
CA HIS A 42 19.77 -1.68 -1.35
C HIS A 42 18.64 -1.73 -0.32
N ILE A 43 18.63 -0.75 0.59
CA ILE A 43 17.51 -0.55 1.51
C ILE A 43 16.37 0.09 0.73
N ARG A 44 15.21 -0.57 0.75
CA ARG A 44 13.98 -0.17 0.07
C ARG A 44 12.86 -0.09 1.08
N ALA A 45 11.85 0.69 0.75
CA ALA A 45 10.64 0.84 1.54
C ALA A 45 9.47 1.09 0.59
N ASP A 46 8.28 0.70 1.03
CA ASP A 46 7.06 0.89 0.28
C ASP A 46 6.66 2.36 0.33
N ILE A 47 6.37 2.91 -0.85
CA ILE A 47 5.95 4.30 -1.02
C ILE A 47 4.45 4.29 -1.27
N VAL A 48 3.70 4.82 -0.31
CA VAL A 48 2.26 4.99 -0.42
C VAL A 48 1.97 6.34 -1.05
N GLN A 49 1.40 6.31 -2.26
CA GLN A 49 0.96 7.50 -2.97
C GLN A 49 -0.41 7.93 -2.47
N ILE A 50 -0.50 9.16 -1.97
CA ILE A 50 -1.74 9.75 -1.44
C ILE A 50 -2.41 10.54 -2.55
N ALA A 51 -3.53 10.01 -3.03
CA ALA A 51 -4.41 10.68 -3.97
C ALA A 51 -5.72 11.06 -3.27
N PRO A 52 -6.28 12.26 -3.53
CA PRO A 52 -7.58 12.63 -2.99
C PRO A 52 -8.70 11.90 -3.74
N ASP A 53 -9.78 11.59 -3.03
CA ASP A 53 -10.98 11.00 -3.63
C ASP A 53 -11.92 12.05 -4.23
N VAL A 54 -11.79 13.31 -3.81
CA VAL A 54 -12.60 14.44 -4.28
C VAL A 54 -11.70 15.54 -4.83
N SER A 55 -12.15 16.20 -5.89
CA SER A 55 -11.42 17.33 -6.49
C SER A 55 -11.82 18.65 -5.83
N GLY A 56 -10.87 19.57 -5.66
CA GLY A 56 -11.12 20.91 -5.15
C GLY A 56 -9.84 21.70 -4.90
N LEU A 57 -10.01 22.92 -4.41
CA LEU A 57 -8.89 23.76 -3.96
C LEU A 57 -8.44 23.31 -2.57
N ILE A 58 -7.14 23.29 -2.32
CA ILE A 58 -6.60 23.07 -0.99
C ILE A 58 -6.86 24.32 -0.14
N GLN A 59 -7.61 24.16 0.94
CA GLN A 59 -7.87 25.22 1.91
C GLN A 59 -6.69 25.41 2.86
N LYS A 60 -6.09 24.30 3.30
CA LYS A 60 -4.97 24.32 4.25
C LYS A 60 -4.14 23.05 4.13
N VAL A 61 -2.81 23.21 4.20
CA VAL A 61 -1.84 22.13 4.37
C VAL A 61 -1.35 22.13 5.82
N ASP A 62 -1.47 20.98 6.50
CA ASP A 62 -1.12 20.79 7.92
C ASP A 62 0.24 20.11 8.12
N VAL A 63 0.95 19.78 7.03
CA VAL A 63 2.24 19.09 7.04
C VAL A 63 3.31 19.85 6.29
N THR A 64 4.57 19.62 6.68
CA THR A 64 5.74 20.14 5.98
C THR A 64 6.55 19.04 5.32
N ASP A 65 7.36 19.40 4.34
CA ASP A 65 8.28 18.49 3.65
C ASP A 65 9.18 17.74 4.65
N ASN A 66 9.40 16.44 4.41
CA ASN A 66 10.26 15.54 5.23
C ASN A 66 9.82 15.35 6.68
N GLN A 67 8.57 15.67 7.03
CA GLN A 67 8.04 15.50 8.38
C GLN A 67 7.65 14.02 8.66
N PRO A 68 7.90 13.49 9.87
CA PRO A 68 7.30 12.23 10.31
C PRO A 68 5.79 12.38 10.51
N VAL A 69 5.02 11.46 9.93
CA VAL A 69 3.56 11.42 10.00
C VAL A 69 3.06 10.13 10.62
N HIS A 70 1.93 10.21 11.29
CA HIS A 70 1.26 9.06 11.89
C HIS A 70 0.01 8.67 11.11
N LYS A 71 -0.39 7.41 11.23
CA LYS A 71 -1.63 6.90 10.67
C LYS A 71 -2.83 7.70 11.19
N GLY A 72 -3.64 8.22 10.26
CA GLY A 72 -4.81 9.05 10.53
C GLY A 72 -4.52 10.55 10.70
N GLN A 73 -3.24 10.96 10.72
CA GLN A 73 -2.86 12.36 10.78
C GLN A 73 -3.35 13.10 9.53
N VAL A 74 -3.93 14.29 9.72
CA VAL A 74 -4.38 15.16 8.62
C VAL A 74 -3.16 15.69 7.88
N LEU A 75 -3.16 15.54 6.56
CA LEU A 75 -2.11 16.03 5.68
C LEU A 75 -2.51 17.39 5.11
N PHE A 76 -3.67 17.45 4.46
CA PHE A 76 -4.25 18.68 3.95
C PHE A 76 -5.77 18.55 3.86
N THR A 77 -6.43 19.71 3.83
CA THR A 77 -7.89 19.80 3.74
C THR A 77 -8.28 20.53 2.47
N ILE A 78 -9.17 19.93 1.70
CA ILE A 78 -9.81 20.53 0.53
C ILE A 78 -10.94 21.45 1.00
N ASP A 79 -11.17 22.55 0.28
CA ASP A 79 -12.25 23.50 0.55
C ASP A 79 -13.59 22.78 0.77
N GLN A 80 -14.14 22.94 1.97
CA GLN A 80 -15.32 22.23 2.44
C GLN A 80 -16.63 22.94 2.12
N ASP A 81 -16.61 24.20 1.69
CA ASP A 81 -17.82 25.03 1.64
C ASP A 81 -18.81 24.50 0.59
N ARG A 82 -18.28 24.06 -0.56
CA ARG A 82 -19.07 23.40 -1.59
C ARG A 82 -19.70 22.09 -1.08
N PHE A 83 -18.95 21.30 -0.32
CA PHE A 83 -19.43 20.01 0.19
C PHE A 83 -20.46 20.19 1.31
N ARG A 84 -20.26 21.17 2.20
CA ARG A 84 -21.25 21.55 3.23
C ARG A 84 -22.54 22.08 2.62
N LEU A 85 -22.45 22.86 1.54
CA LEU A 85 -23.64 23.33 0.83
C LEU A 85 -24.40 22.16 0.17
N ALA A 86 -23.69 21.25 -0.48
CA ALA A 86 -24.28 20.05 -1.06
C ALA A 86 -24.97 19.17 -0.02
N LEU A 87 -24.35 19.00 1.16
CA LEU A 87 -24.95 18.27 2.29
C LEU A 87 -26.24 18.94 2.77
N ARG A 88 -26.23 20.27 2.97
CA ARG A 88 -27.44 21.01 3.37
C ARG A 88 -28.56 20.89 2.34
N GLN A 89 -28.22 20.94 1.05
CA GLN A 89 -29.21 20.75 -0.02
C GLN A 89 -29.81 19.35 0.01
N ALA A 90 -28.98 18.31 0.18
CA ALA A 90 -29.46 16.93 0.28
C ALA A 90 -30.36 16.73 1.51
N GLN A 91 -30.01 17.32 2.65
CA GLN A 91 -30.81 17.29 3.87
C GLN A 91 -32.18 17.98 3.69
N ALA A 92 -32.22 19.11 2.98
CA ALA A 92 -33.47 19.79 2.65
C ALA A 92 -34.37 18.91 1.77
N THR A 93 -33.81 18.22 0.77
CA THR A 93 -34.54 17.26 -0.06
C THR A 93 -35.10 16.10 0.78
N VAL A 94 -34.33 15.56 1.74
CA VAL A 94 -34.84 14.52 2.65
C VAL A 94 -36.04 15.04 3.45
N ALA A 95 -35.97 16.27 3.97
CA ALA A 95 -37.09 16.86 4.72
C ALA A 95 -38.36 16.99 3.84
N GLU A 96 -38.22 17.44 2.59
CA GLU A 96 -39.33 17.52 1.62
C GLU A 96 -39.94 16.13 1.32
N ARG A 97 -39.08 15.13 1.07
CA ARG A 97 -39.52 13.75 0.78
C ARG A 97 -40.15 13.08 1.99
N GLN A 98 -39.66 13.39 3.19
CA GLN A 98 -40.22 12.90 4.44
C GLN A 98 -41.66 13.39 4.59
N GLU A 99 -41.91 14.70 4.41
CA GLU A 99 -43.26 15.26 4.47
C GLU A 99 -44.20 14.65 3.41
N THR A 100 -43.68 14.43 2.19
CA THR A 100 -44.45 13.80 1.10
C THR A 100 -44.83 12.35 1.47
N TRP A 101 -43.91 11.57 2.03
CA TRP A 101 -44.19 10.22 2.50
C TRP A 101 -45.19 10.23 3.65
N GLU A 102 -45.06 11.14 4.61
CA GLU A 102 -46.00 11.25 5.72
C GLU A 102 -47.40 11.62 5.27
N GLN A 103 -47.53 12.52 4.29
CA GLN A 103 -48.82 12.84 3.67
C GLN A 103 -49.43 11.61 3.01
N ALA A 104 -48.66 10.88 2.19
CA ALA A 104 -49.13 9.66 1.52
C ALA A 104 -49.51 8.55 2.52
N ARG A 105 -48.76 8.44 3.62
CA ARG A 105 -49.04 7.50 4.71
C ARG A 105 -50.32 7.86 5.47
N ARG A 106 -50.54 9.15 5.77
CA ARG A 106 -51.80 9.63 6.38
C ARG A 106 -52.99 9.37 5.46
N GLU A 107 -52.82 9.57 4.16
CA GLU A 107 -53.82 9.27 3.13
C GLU A 107 -54.20 7.79 3.10
N ASN A 108 -53.21 6.90 2.97
CA ASN A 108 -53.44 5.45 2.96
C ASN A 108 -54.08 4.98 4.28
N LYS A 109 -53.60 5.47 5.43
CA LYS A 109 -54.19 5.15 6.73
C LYS A 109 -55.67 5.56 6.81
N ARG A 110 -56.02 6.74 6.28
CA ARG A 110 -57.41 7.22 6.23
C ARG A 110 -58.27 6.34 5.34
N ASN A 111 -57.81 6.03 4.13
CA ASN A 111 -58.56 5.21 3.17
C ASN A 111 -58.77 3.77 3.67
N ARG A 112 -57.77 3.19 4.35
CA ARG A 112 -57.91 1.89 5.05
C ARG A 112 -58.92 1.94 6.19
N GLY A 113 -58.97 3.04 6.95
CA GLY A 113 -59.91 3.22 8.06
C GLY A 113 -61.37 3.39 7.64
N LEU A 114 -61.62 3.84 6.41
CA LEU A 114 -62.97 4.02 5.85
C LEU A 114 -63.61 2.70 5.35
N GLY A 115 -62.86 1.59 5.34
CA GLY A 115 -63.38 0.26 5.02
C GLY A 115 -64.05 0.18 3.64
N ASN A 116 -65.29 -0.32 3.59
CA ASN A 116 -66.05 -0.53 2.35
C ASN A 116 -66.55 0.77 1.69
N LEU A 117 -66.30 1.94 2.27
CA LEU A 117 -66.70 3.23 1.70
C LEU A 117 -65.75 3.72 0.59
N VAL A 118 -64.61 3.05 0.39
CA VAL A 118 -63.60 3.38 -0.61
C VAL A 118 -63.44 2.20 -1.58
N ALA A 119 -63.39 2.50 -2.89
CA ALA A 119 -63.18 1.48 -3.91
C ALA A 119 -61.81 0.77 -3.72
N ARG A 120 -61.75 -0.53 -4.02
CA ARG A 120 -60.50 -1.32 -3.91
C ARG A 120 -59.35 -0.73 -4.73
N GLU A 121 -59.65 -0.25 -5.93
CA GLU A 121 -58.69 0.42 -6.81
C GLU A 121 -58.06 1.66 -6.13
N GLN A 122 -58.87 2.51 -5.49
CA GLN A 122 -58.38 3.70 -4.78
C GLN A 122 -57.47 3.32 -3.59
N LEU A 123 -57.77 2.20 -2.93
CA LEU A 123 -56.96 1.69 -1.83
C LEU A 123 -55.60 1.17 -2.34
N GLU A 124 -55.59 0.36 -3.40
CA GLU A 124 -54.36 -0.11 -4.07
C GLU A 124 -53.52 1.06 -4.60
N GLU A 125 -54.16 2.09 -5.14
CA GLU A 125 -53.50 3.30 -5.60
C GLU A 125 -52.83 4.06 -4.44
N SER A 126 -53.55 4.23 -3.32
CA SER A 126 -53.00 4.90 -2.13
C SER A 126 -51.82 4.14 -1.52
N GLN A 127 -51.86 2.80 -1.53
CA GLN A 127 -50.75 1.95 -1.11
C GLN A 127 -49.54 2.11 -2.03
N SER A 128 -49.77 2.09 -3.34
CA SER A 128 -48.72 2.29 -4.34
C SER A 128 -48.11 3.70 -4.26
N ARG A 129 -48.90 4.72 -3.92
CA ARG A 129 -48.42 6.09 -3.66
C ARG A 129 -47.53 6.15 -2.42
N GLU A 130 -47.93 5.54 -1.29
CA GLU A 130 -47.10 5.48 -0.08
C GLU A 130 -45.78 4.74 -0.35
N ALA A 131 -45.83 3.58 -1.01
CA ALA A 131 -44.63 2.80 -1.34
C ALA A 131 -43.66 3.60 -2.23
N ARG A 132 -44.16 4.29 -3.25
CA ARG A 132 -43.33 5.18 -4.11
C ARG A 132 -42.71 6.32 -3.31
N ALA A 133 -43.47 6.96 -2.42
CA ALA A 133 -42.95 8.04 -1.59
C ALA A 133 -41.89 7.54 -0.60
N LEU A 134 -42.05 6.33 -0.04
CA LEU A 134 -41.06 5.70 0.83
C LEU A 134 -39.75 5.42 0.07
N SER A 135 -39.84 4.89 -1.16
CA SER A 135 -38.65 4.67 -1.99
C SER A 135 -37.94 5.97 -2.33
N ALA A 136 -38.68 7.03 -2.70
CA ALA A 136 -38.12 8.35 -2.98
C ALA A 136 -37.43 8.98 -1.74
N LEU A 137 -38.00 8.77 -0.55
CA LEU A 137 -37.35 9.14 0.71
C LEU A 137 -36.05 8.35 0.92
N GLY A 138 -36.07 7.04 0.68
CA GLY A 138 -34.87 6.19 0.76
C GLY A 138 -33.75 6.68 -0.15
N GLU A 139 -34.06 7.01 -1.41
CA GLU A 139 -33.11 7.60 -2.37
C GLU A 139 -32.53 8.92 -1.86
N SER A 140 -33.35 9.82 -1.33
CA SER A 140 -32.87 11.10 -0.80
C SER A 140 -31.94 10.93 0.41
N LYS A 141 -32.15 9.90 1.25
CA LYS A 141 -31.25 9.59 2.37
C LYS A 141 -29.88 9.13 1.88
N VAL A 142 -29.84 8.29 0.85
CA VAL A 142 -28.57 7.88 0.21
C VAL A 142 -27.84 9.09 -0.38
N ALA A 143 -28.56 10.07 -0.92
CA ALA A 143 -27.96 11.32 -1.40
C ALA A 143 -27.31 12.14 -0.27
N VAL A 144 -27.89 12.15 0.94
CA VAL A 144 -27.27 12.74 2.13
C VAL A 144 -25.99 11.99 2.51
N ASP A 145 -26.04 10.66 2.54
CA ASP A 145 -24.87 9.83 2.86
C ASP A 145 -23.72 10.05 1.86
N ALA A 146 -24.05 10.15 0.57
CA ALA A 146 -23.07 10.47 -0.47
C ALA A 146 -22.46 11.88 -0.30
N ALA A 147 -23.27 12.87 0.04
CA ALA A 147 -22.79 14.24 0.31
C ALA A 147 -21.91 14.29 1.57
N GLN A 148 -22.27 13.56 2.62
CA GLN A 148 -21.48 13.44 3.85
C GLN A 148 -20.15 12.75 3.57
N LEU A 149 -20.15 11.64 2.82
CA LEU A 149 -18.93 10.93 2.47
C LEU A 149 -17.96 11.83 1.68
N ASN A 150 -18.46 12.63 0.75
CA ASN A 150 -17.64 13.59 0.01
C ASN A 150 -17.05 14.68 0.93
N LEU A 151 -17.82 15.13 1.92
CA LEU A 151 -17.32 16.07 2.93
C LEU A 151 -16.24 15.43 3.80
N ASP A 152 -16.42 14.19 4.24
CA ASP A 152 -15.42 13.48 5.04
C ASP A 152 -14.14 13.21 4.24
N ARG A 153 -14.28 12.85 2.97
CA ARG A 153 -13.17 12.64 2.01
C ARG A 153 -12.49 13.93 1.56
N SER A 154 -12.98 15.10 1.94
CA SER A 154 -12.26 16.37 1.74
C SER A 154 -11.07 16.52 2.70
N VAL A 155 -11.03 15.75 3.79
CA VAL A 155 -9.92 15.74 4.75
C VAL A 155 -8.99 14.57 4.43
N ILE A 156 -7.85 14.87 3.84
CA ILE A 156 -6.89 13.85 3.43
C ILE A 156 -5.98 13.50 4.62
N ARG A 157 -5.90 12.20 4.93
CA ARG A 157 -5.16 11.66 6.07
C ARG A 157 -4.14 10.63 5.63
N SER A 158 -3.08 10.47 6.41
CA SER A 158 -2.09 9.41 6.16
C SER A 158 -2.68 8.02 6.46
N PRO A 159 -2.57 7.03 5.55
CA PRO A 159 -3.01 5.66 5.81
C PRO A 159 -2.03 4.84 6.66
N VAL A 160 -0.77 5.28 6.73
CA VAL A 160 0.35 4.58 7.40
C VAL A 160 1.16 5.54 8.28
N ASP A 161 1.92 4.98 9.21
CA ASP A 161 2.97 5.69 9.94
C ASP A 161 4.23 5.74 9.06
N GLY A 162 4.86 6.91 8.93
CA GLY A 162 5.89 7.07 7.92
C GLY A 162 6.54 8.43 7.86
N TYR A 163 7.30 8.63 6.78
CA TYR A 163 7.93 9.92 6.47
C TYR A 163 7.30 10.48 5.21
N LEU A 164 6.95 11.77 5.26
CA LEU A 164 6.54 12.49 4.07
C LEU A 164 7.73 12.61 3.13
N ASN A 165 7.60 12.10 1.92
CA ASN A 165 8.61 12.24 0.89
C ASN A 165 8.02 13.11 -0.24
N ASP A 166 8.87 13.89 -0.89
CA ASP A 166 8.51 14.90 -1.89
C ASP A 166 7.94 16.22 -1.32
N ARG A 167 7.80 17.21 -2.20
CA ARG A 167 7.28 18.55 -1.91
C ARG A 167 5.79 18.49 -1.63
N ALA A 168 5.39 18.96 -0.44
CA ALA A 168 3.98 19.08 -0.09
C ALA A 168 3.26 20.04 -1.06
N PRO A 169 1.97 19.78 -1.34
CA PRO A 169 1.16 20.71 -2.11
C PRO A 169 1.07 22.05 -1.40
N ARG A 170 0.69 23.10 -2.13
CA ARG A 170 0.55 24.44 -1.56
C ARG A 170 -0.90 24.77 -1.28
N ASP A 171 -1.11 25.65 -0.30
CA ASP A 171 -2.42 26.26 -0.09
C ASP A 171 -2.90 26.92 -1.39
N HIS A 172 -4.20 26.83 -1.68
CA HIS A 172 -4.86 27.31 -2.89
C HIS A 172 -4.47 26.59 -4.19
N GLU A 173 -3.71 25.50 -4.12
CA GLU A 173 -3.49 24.63 -5.27
C GLU A 173 -4.74 23.78 -5.56
N PHE A 174 -5.05 23.55 -6.83
CA PHE A 174 -6.20 22.73 -7.25
C PHE A 174 -5.77 21.28 -7.41
N VAL A 175 -6.41 20.38 -6.68
CA VAL A 175 -6.18 18.94 -6.76
C VAL A 175 -7.32 18.22 -7.47
N THR A 176 -6.97 17.18 -8.21
CA THR A 176 -7.91 16.35 -8.97
C THR A 176 -7.99 14.97 -8.35
N ALA A 177 -9.22 14.47 -8.21
CA ALA A 177 -9.48 13.13 -7.70
C ALA A 177 -8.69 12.04 -8.46
N GLY A 178 -8.11 11.10 -7.73
CA GLY A 178 -7.36 9.97 -8.27
C GLY A 178 -5.94 10.30 -8.76
N ARG A 179 -5.49 11.56 -8.69
CA ARG A 179 -4.09 11.92 -8.96
C ARG A 179 -3.30 12.02 -7.67
N PRO A 180 -2.19 11.28 -7.50
CA PRO A 180 -1.30 11.42 -6.35
C PRO A 180 -0.80 12.85 -6.21
N VAL A 181 -0.88 13.39 -5.00
CA VAL A 181 -0.42 14.75 -4.66
C VAL A 181 0.73 14.69 -3.65
N LEU A 182 0.82 13.59 -2.89
CA LEU A 182 1.79 13.41 -1.83
C LEU A 182 2.27 11.96 -1.81
N SER A 183 3.46 11.72 -1.27
CA SER A 183 3.97 10.37 -1.04
C SER A 183 4.40 10.19 0.42
N VAL A 184 4.08 9.04 0.99
CA VAL A 184 4.48 8.67 2.35
C VAL A 184 5.28 7.37 2.27
N VAL A 185 6.49 7.38 2.81
CA VAL A 185 7.31 6.18 2.97
C VAL A 185 6.87 5.47 4.23
N ASP A 186 6.36 4.24 4.11
CA ASP A 186 5.89 3.45 5.25
C ASP A 186 7.07 3.00 6.12
N ALA A 187 7.07 3.45 7.37
CA ALA A 187 8.14 3.15 8.32
C ALA A 187 8.20 1.67 8.74
N ALA A 188 7.13 0.90 8.53
CA ALA A 188 7.09 -0.53 8.86
C ALA A 188 7.52 -1.44 7.70
N SER A 189 7.75 -0.88 6.50
CA SER A 189 7.95 -1.64 5.25
C SER A 189 9.42 -1.77 4.81
N PHE A 190 10.37 -1.31 5.63
CA PHE A 190 11.79 -1.36 5.27
C PHE A 190 12.26 -2.79 5.02
N HIS A 191 12.79 -3.04 3.83
CA HIS A 191 13.38 -4.31 3.41
C HIS A 191 14.68 -4.06 2.64
N ILE A 192 15.46 -5.11 2.44
CA ILE A 192 16.72 -5.03 1.72
C ILE A 192 16.66 -5.96 0.52
N ASP A 193 16.82 -5.36 -0.66
CA ASP A 193 16.98 -6.08 -1.91
C ASP A 193 18.47 -6.36 -2.10
N GLY A 194 18.86 -7.63 -2.04
CA GLY A 194 20.23 -8.09 -2.30
C GLY A 194 20.32 -8.76 -3.66
N TYR A 195 21.24 -8.29 -4.51
CA TYR A 195 21.51 -8.91 -5.80
C TYR A 195 22.56 -10.01 -5.65
N PHE A 196 22.21 -11.23 -6.08
CA PHE A 196 23.09 -12.40 -6.03
C PHE A 196 23.23 -13.02 -7.41
N GLU A 197 24.43 -13.52 -7.70
CA GLU A 197 24.69 -14.35 -8.89
C GLU A 197 23.88 -15.66 -8.78
N GLU A 198 23.34 -16.13 -9.91
CA GLU A 198 22.52 -17.35 -9.99
C GLU A 198 23.26 -18.58 -9.45
N THR A 199 24.58 -18.62 -9.61
CA THR A 199 25.45 -19.70 -9.11
C THR A 199 25.45 -19.82 -7.57
N LYS A 200 25.05 -18.75 -6.87
CA LYS A 200 25.01 -18.68 -5.40
C LYS A 200 23.60 -18.83 -4.84
N LEU A 201 22.56 -18.76 -5.69
CA LEU A 201 21.16 -18.83 -5.26
C LEU A 201 20.79 -20.19 -4.66
N ASP A 202 21.38 -21.29 -5.13
CA ASP A 202 21.17 -22.64 -4.56
C ASP A 202 21.54 -22.70 -3.06
N GLY A 203 22.40 -21.80 -2.59
CA GLY A 203 22.80 -21.69 -1.19
C GLY A 203 21.87 -20.84 -0.32
N ILE A 204 20.85 -20.19 -0.89
CA ILE A 204 19.97 -19.23 -0.21
C ILE A 204 18.56 -19.80 -0.07
N HIS A 205 18.10 -19.91 1.16
CA HIS A 205 16.76 -20.45 1.47
C HIS A 205 15.89 -19.42 2.17
N VAL A 206 14.58 -19.44 1.90
CA VAL A 206 13.59 -18.63 2.62
C VAL A 206 13.63 -18.98 4.12
N GLY A 207 13.64 -17.95 4.97
CA GLY A 207 13.75 -18.07 6.42
C GLY A 207 15.18 -18.14 6.95
N GLN A 208 16.19 -18.19 6.09
CA GLN A 208 17.60 -18.21 6.51
C GLN A 208 18.00 -16.88 7.16
N GLY A 209 18.68 -16.95 8.30
CA GLY A 209 19.22 -15.77 8.99
C GLY A 209 20.34 -15.12 8.19
N VAL A 210 20.34 -13.79 8.14
CA VAL A 210 21.33 -12.99 7.42
C VAL A 210 21.91 -11.89 8.31
N ASP A 211 23.22 -11.68 8.17
CA ASP A 211 23.91 -10.55 8.76
C ASP A 211 24.06 -9.44 7.71
N ILE A 212 23.54 -8.27 8.01
CA ILE A 212 23.55 -7.10 7.16
C ILE A 212 24.49 -6.06 7.77
N ARG A 213 25.39 -5.53 6.94
CA ARG A 213 26.27 -4.42 7.31
C ARG A 213 25.99 -3.24 6.38
N VAL A 214 25.54 -2.13 6.97
CA VAL A 214 25.29 -0.91 6.21
C VAL A 214 26.64 -0.28 5.85
N ILE A 215 26.87 -0.02 4.57
CA ILE A 215 28.10 0.64 4.12
C ILE A 215 28.05 2.10 4.57
N GLY A 216 29.08 2.55 5.29
CA GLY A 216 29.16 3.92 5.81
C GLY A 216 28.71 4.07 7.27
N ASP A 217 28.19 3.00 7.88
CA ASP A 217 27.90 2.93 9.32
C ASP A 217 28.49 1.65 9.91
N ASN A 218 28.73 1.63 11.23
CA ASN A 218 29.15 0.43 11.96
C ASN A 218 27.95 -0.40 12.47
N ALA A 219 26.72 0.01 12.14
CA ALA A 219 25.51 -0.72 12.46
C ALA A 219 25.54 -2.13 11.85
N ARG A 220 25.33 -3.13 12.71
CA ARG A 220 25.09 -4.53 12.32
C ARG A 220 23.62 -4.80 12.50
N LEU A 221 22.95 -5.10 11.39
CA LEU A 221 21.55 -5.48 11.37
C LEU A 221 21.47 -6.98 11.13
N THR A 222 20.48 -7.62 11.73
CA THR A 222 20.19 -9.04 11.53
C THR A 222 18.81 -9.17 10.94
N GLY A 223 18.63 -10.06 9.97
CA GLY A 223 17.36 -10.29 9.31
C GLY A 223 17.17 -11.75 8.91
N HIS A 224 16.13 -11.99 8.12
CA HIS A 224 15.90 -13.28 7.49
C HIS A 224 15.50 -13.09 6.03
N VAL A 225 15.77 -14.10 5.20
CA VAL A 225 15.35 -14.10 3.80
C VAL A 225 13.83 -14.28 3.74
N VAL A 226 13.11 -13.29 3.22
CA VAL A 226 11.64 -13.34 3.09
C VAL A 226 11.22 -14.06 1.82
N SER A 227 11.86 -13.75 0.69
CA SER A 227 11.53 -14.33 -0.61
C SER A 227 12.71 -14.26 -1.56
N LEU A 228 12.74 -15.17 -2.53
CA LEU A 228 13.64 -15.10 -3.68
C LEU A 228 12.81 -14.73 -4.91
N VAL A 229 13.19 -13.67 -5.61
CA VAL A 229 12.49 -13.21 -6.81
C VAL A 229 12.95 -14.04 -8.01
N ALA A 230 11.99 -14.54 -8.80
CA ALA A 230 12.27 -15.44 -9.93
C ALA A 230 12.81 -14.73 -11.19
N GLY A 231 12.90 -13.40 -11.19
CA GLY A 231 13.37 -12.64 -12.34
C GLY A 231 13.72 -11.20 -11.99
N ILE A 232 14.65 -10.63 -12.75
CA ILE A 232 15.07 -9.23 -12.64
C ILE A 232 14.66 -8.53 -13.94
N GLU A 233 14.11 -7.33 -13.83
CA GLU A 233 13.81 -6.49 -14.99
C GLU A 233 15.09 -5.77 -15.44
N ASP A 234 15.46 -5.94 -16.71
CA ASP A 234 16.59 -5.25 -17.32
C ASP A 234 16.16 -3.83 -17.73
N ARG A 235 16.56 -2.84 -16.93
CA ARG A 235 16.21 -1.43 -17.17
C ARG A 235 16.76 -0.89 -18.50
N GLU A 236 17.79 -1.50 -19.09
CA GLU A 236 18.32 -1.08 -20.39
C GLU A 236 17.49 -1.61 -21.58
N ARG A 237 16.62 -2.59 -21.33
CA ARG A 237 15.63 -3.07 -22.31
C ARG A 237 14.32 -2.28 -22.29
N SER A 238 14.25 -1.13 -21.61
CA SER A 238 13.10 -0.24 -21.75
C SER A 238 12.96 0.13 -23.23
N SER A 239 11.94 -0.39 -23.91
CA SER A 239 11.70 -0.16 -25.32
C SER A 239 11.65 1.34 -25.59
N GLY A 240 12.70 1.90 -26.21
CA GLY A 240 12.61 3.23 -26.79
C GLY A 240 11.47 3.26 -27.82
N SER A 241 10.98 4.45 -28.17
CA SER A 241 9.90 4.63 -29.16
C SER A 241 10.15 3.95 -30.52
N ASN A 242 11.40 3.55 -30.80
CA ASN A 242 11.83 2.86 -32.01
C ASN A 242 12.04 1.34 -31.86
N LEU A 243 11.65 0.70 -30.75
CA LEU A 243 11.81 -0.76 -30.53
C LEU A 243 13.26 -1.27 -30.64
N LEU A 244 14.25 -0.39 -30.46
CA LEU A 244 15.66 -0.75 -30.44
C LEU A 244 16.20 -0.69 -28.99
N PRO A 245 17.02 -1.66 -28.55
CA PRO A 245 17.68 -1.61 -27.25
C PRO A 245 18.56 -0.37 -27.13
N ASN A 246 18.45 0.36 -26.02
CA ASN A 246 19.30 1.51 -25.71
C ASN A 246 20.38 1.06 -24.72
N VAL A 247 21.54 0.65 -25.25
CA VAL A 247 22.71 0.24 -24.45
C VAL A 247 23.52 1.48 -24.07
N ASN A 248 23.75 1.71 -22.77
CA ASN A 248 24.64 2.78 -22.29
C ASN A 248 25.99 2.18 -21.86
N PRO A 249 27.08 2.36 -22.64
CA PRO A 249 28.35 1.67 -22.38
C PRO A 249 29.21 2.35 -21.30
N ALA A 250 28.61 2.79 -20.19
CA ALA A 250 29.32 3.48 -19.10
C ALA A 250 29.73 2.56 -17.96
#